data_AF-A0A7Y3C2F2-F1
#
_entry.id   AF-A0A7Y3C2F2-F1
#
_cell.length_a   1.000
_cell.length_b   1.000
_cell.length_c   1.000
_cell.angle_alpha   90.00
_cell.angle_beta   90.00
_cell.angle_gamma   90.00
#
_symmetry.space_group_name_H-M   'P 1'
#
loop_
_entity.id
_entity.type
_entity.pdbx_description
1 polymer ?
#
loop_
_entity_poly.entity_id
_entity_poly.type
_entity_poly.pdbx_seq_one_letter_code
_entity_poly.pdbx_strand_id
1 'polypeptide(L)'
;MNGISLIFTTIALVVGTFPEAAAAQGDEPQGPGSRQWYNLGSLPSSQHRVVWGMWTTHLNREGDGWQNDRALGLIYRGLYGATFKTTHGPRAYSLGVERTWASTDEAPVMGMVGFRAGLVYGYDERLGWVAEASPVLAFAQPVLYARVGPFTADMTYTWVVVSVTAGLRF
;
A
#
# COMPACT_ATOMS: atom_id res chain seq x y z
N MET A 1 17.05 -23.66 -23.14
CA MET A 1 16.31 -23.91 -21.88
C MET A 1 17.18 -23.41 -20.75
N ASN A 2 16.97 -22.17 -20.30
CA ASN A 2 17.71 -21.57 -19.20
C ASN A 2 16.72 -21.33 -18.06
N GLY A 3 16.90 -22.07 -16.96
CA GLY A 3 16.04 -22.03 -15.78
C GLY A 3 16.16 -20.70 -15.05
N ILE A 4 15.03 -20.01 -14.91
CA ILE A 4 14.92 -18.84 -14.05
C ILE A 4 14.68 -19.37 -12.63
N SER A 5 15.74 -19.32 -11.82
CA SER A 5 15.67 -19.59 -10.39
C SER A 5 14.95 -18.42 -9.72
N LEU A 6 13.73 -18.66 -9.24
CA LEU A 6 12.95 -17.72 -8.43
C LEU A 6 13.55 -17.64 -7.02
N ILE A 7 14.46 -16.69 -6.83
CA ILE A 7 14.96 -16.34 -5.50
C ILE A 7 13.97 -15.35 -4.88
N PHE A 8 13.29 -15.78 -3.82
CA PHE A 8 12.50 -14.90 -2.96
C PHE A 8 13.45 -13.99 -2.18
N THR A 9 13.82 -12.85 -2.75
CA THR A 9 14.57 -11.83 -2.01
C THR A 9 13.60 -10.95 -1.23
N THR A 10 13.39 -11.31 0.03
CA THR A 10 12.81 -10.42 1.05
C THR A 10 13.77 -9.25 1.26
N ILE A 11 13.42 -8.06 0.76
CA ILE A 11 14.16 -6.83 1.09
C ILE A 11 13.58 -6.30 2.40
N ALA A 12 14.36 -6.44 3.47
CA ALA A 12 14.16 -5.68 4.69
C ALA A 12 14.50 -4.21 4.40
N LEU A 13 13.48 -3.36 4.31
CA LEU A 13 13.70 -1.92 4.26
C LEU A 13 14.13 -1.46 5.67
N VAL A 14 15.33 -0.90 5.76
CA VAL A 14 15.84 -0.26 6.99
C VAL A 14 14.94 0.93 7.30
N VAL A 15 14.03 0.72 8.24
CA VAL A 15 13.27 1.77 8.90
C VAL A 15 14.26 2.53 9.78
N GLY A 16 14.53 3.79 9.42
CA GLY A 16 15.25 4.72 10.30
C GLY A 16 14.58 4.73 11.67
N THR A 17 15.39 4.78 12.74
CA THR A 17 14.95 4.69 14.13
C THR A 17 13.82 5.67 14.41
N PHE A 18 12.58 5.19 14.43
CA PHE A 18 11.48 5.92 15.01
C PHE A 18 11.72 5.95 16.52
N PRO A 19 11.78 7.12 17.17
CA PRO A 19 11.72 7.16 18.62
C PRO A 19 10.42 6.45 19.04
N GLU A 20 10.55 5.56 20.02
CA GLU A 20 9.44 4.86 20.65
C GLU A 20 8.55 5.91 21.32
N ALA A 21 7.63 6.49 20.54
CA ALA A 21 6.63 7.40 21.04
C ALA A 21 5.65 6.56 21.86
N ALA A 22 5.87 6.60 23.18
CA ALA A 22 4.90 6.16 24.17
C ALA A 22 3.54 6.79 23.83
N ALA A 23 2.65 5.99 23.25
CA ALA A 23 1.27 6.37 23.03
C ALA A 23 0.58 6.47 24.40
N ALA A 24 0.63 7.67 24.99
CA ALA A 24 -0.25 8.03 26.09
C ALA A 24 -1.59 8.48 25.50
N GLN A 25 -2.57 7.58 25.43
CA GLN A 25 -3.99 7.95 25.45
C GLN A 25 -4.89 6.75 25.76
N GLY A 26 -5.54 6.82 26.93
CA GLY A 26 -6.73 6.05 27.28
C GLY A 26 -6.48 4.80 28.12
N ASP A 27 -6.50 4.96 29.45
CA ASP A 27 -6.60 3.86 30.41
C ASP A 27 -7.94 3.14 30.28
N GLU A 28 -8.04 2.21 29.33
CA GLU A 28 -8.80 0.98 29.55
C GLU A 28 -7.82 -0.19 29.56
N PRO A 29 -7.76 -1.00 30.63
CA PRO A 29 -6.88 -2.15 30.66
C PRO A 29 -7.35 -3.17 29.62
N GLN A 30 -6.73 -3.15 28.43
CA GLN A 30 -6.84 -4.23 27.47
C GLN A 30 -6.18 -5.46 28.09
N GLY A 31 -6.99 -6.35 28.65
CA GLY A 31 -6.54 -7.58 29.26
C GLY A 31 -5.64 -8.40 28.32
N PRO A 32 -4.76 -9.25 28.86
CA PRO A 32 -3.84 -10.07 28.07
C PRO A 32 -4.63 -11.16 27.32
N GLY A 33 -5.20 -10.84 26.16
CA GLY A 33 -6.11 -11.80 25.51
C GLY A 33 -6.71 -11.51 24.13
N SER A 34 -6.35 -10.47 23.37
CA SER A 34 -7.06 -10.22 22.09
C SER A 34 -6.23 -9.78 20.88
N ARG A 35 -4.89 -9.94 20.90
CA ARG A 35 -4.10 -9.84 19.66
C ARG A 35 -4.31 -11.11 18.84
N GLN A 36 -5.43 -11.18 18.12
CA GLN A 36 -5.71 -12.27 17.20
C GLN A 36 -4.56 -12.41 16.21
N TRP A 37 -4.00 -13.63 16.08
CA TRP A 37 -2.80 -13.91 15.28
C TRP A 37 -2.89 -13.44 13.83
N TYR A 38 -4.11 -13.38 13.28
CA TYR A 38 -4.39 -12.90 11.93
C TYR A 38 -4.22 -11.39 11.75
N ASN A 39 -4.10 -10.62 12.84
CA ASN A 39 -3.85 -9.18 12.76
C ASN A 39 -2.39 -8.87 12.43
N LEU A 40 -1.46 -9.84 12.47
CA LEU A 40 -0.03 -9.65 12.13
C LEU A 40 0.60 -8.42 12.83
N GLY A 41 0.18 -8.13 14.06
CA GLY A 41 0.61 -6.94 14.81
C GLY A 41 0.16 -5.61 14.20
N SER A 42 -0.85 -5.61 13.34
CA SER A 42 -1.37 -4.44 12.63
C SER A 42 -2.83 -4.17 13.00
N LEU A 43 -3.24 -2.92 12.90
CA LEU A 43 -4.61 -2.46 13.14
C LEU A 43 -5.26 -2.02 11.83
N PRO A 44 -6.60 -2.07 11.68
CA PRO A 44 -7.29 -1.41 10.58
C PRO A 44 -6.88 0.07 10.49
N SER A 45 -6.55 0.54 9.28
CA SER A 45 -6.22 1.96 9.09
C SER A 45 -7.41 2.85 9.45
N SER A 46 -7.20 3.77 10.39
CA SER A 46 -8.16 4.80 10.80
C SER A 46 -8.18 6.01 9.86
N GLN A 47 -7.34 6.00 8.81
CA GLN A 47 -7.15 7.15 7.92
C GLN A 47 -8.09 7.09 6.73
N HIS A 48 -9.30 7.61 6.92
CA HIS A 48 -10.29 7.70 5.85
C HIS A 48 -9.90 8.77 4.83
N ARG A 49 -9.89 8.41 3.55
CA ARG A 49 -9.49 9.33 2.49
C ARG A 49 -9.92 8.88 1.11
N VAL A 50 -10.19 9.85 0.25
CA VAL A 50 -10.20 9.66 -1.19
C VAL A 50 -8.77 9.84 -1.67
N VAL A 51 -8.28 8.91 -2.48
CA VAL A 51 -6.97 9.01 -3.13
C VAL A 51 -7.14 9.26 -4.62
N TRP A 52 -6.31 10.10 -5.20
CA TRP A 52 -6.29 10.38 -6.62
C TRP A 52 -4.90 10.70 -7.11
N GLY A 53 -4.75 10.64 -8.44
CA GLY A 53 -3.44 10.79 -9.06
C GLY A 53 -2.57 9.58 -8.75
N MET A 54 -1.65 9.28 -9.65
CA MET A 54 -0.68 8.22 -9.46
C MET A 54 0.54 8.58 -10.27
N TRP A 55 1.67 8.67 -9.60
CA TRP A 55 2.97 8.88 -10.21
C TRP A 55 3.83 7.69 -9.85
N THR A 56 4.29 6.96 -10.86
CA THR A 56 5.06 5.74 -10.66
C THR A 56 6.45 5.86 -11.23
N THR A 57 7.42 5.28 -10.53
CA THR A 57 8.76 5.06 -11.05
C THR A 57 9.12 3.58 -10.98
N HIS A 58 9.71 3.06 -12.04
CA HIS A 58 10.25 1.70 -12.10
C HIS A 58 11.71 1.72 -11.64
N LEU A 59 12.04 0.86 -10.68
CA LEU A 59 13.37 0.78 -10.09
C LEU A 59 14.33 -0.11 -10.89
N ASN A 60 13.82 -0.91 -11.82
CA ASN A 60 14.63 -1.66 -12.78
C ASN A 60 14.93 -0.80 -14.02
N ARG A 61 16.16 -0.88 -14.52
CA ARG A 61 16.74 -0.01 -15.55
C ARG A 61 16.18 -0.21 -16.97
N GLU A 62 15.13 -1.00 -17.12
CA GLU A 62 14.55 -1.38 -18.41
C GLU A 62 13.29 -0.57 -18.67
N GLY A 63 13.44 0.56 -19.35
CA GLY A 63 12.35 1.22 -20.07
C GLY A 63 11.81 2.49 -19.40
N ASP A 64 12.34 3.64 -19.83
CA ASP A 64 11.62 4.90 -19.72
C ASP A 64 10.26 4.77 -20.43
N GLY A 65 9.14 4.96 -19.71
CA GLY A 65 7.81 5.01 -20.31
C GLY A 65 6.75 4.08 -19.72
N TRP A 66 7.12 3.22 -18.76
CA TRP A 66 6.16 2.35 -18.08
C TRP A 66 5.60 3.12 -16.88
N GLN A 67 4.43 3.75 -17.05
CA GLN A 67 3.76 4.50 -15.99
C GLN A 67 2.35 3.96 -15.77
N ASN A 68 1.98 3.82 -14.51
CA ASN A 68 0.58 3.68 -14.11
C ASN A 68 0.11 5.06 -13.67
N ASP A 69 -1.01 5.54 -14.19
CA ASP A 69 -1.46 6.91 -13.95
C ASP A 69 -2.96 6.98 -13.60
N ARG A 70 -3.42 8.18 -13.23
CA ARG A 70 -4.85 8.51 -13.05
C ARG A 70 -5.58 7.59 -12.08
N ALA A 71 -4.96 7.30 -10.94
CA ALA A 71 -5.65 6.60 -9.89
C ALA A 71 -6.81 7.43 -9.33
N LEU A 72 -7.87 6.73 -8.94
CA LEU A 72 -8.94 7.20 -8.09
C LEU A 72 -9.32 6.06 -7.15
N GLY A 73 -9.40 6.33 -5.85
CA GLY A 73 -9.69 5.31 -4.87
C GLY A 73 -10.22 5.86 -3.56
N LEU A 74 -10.55 4.93 -2.67
CA LEU A 74 -11.15 5.18 -1.38
C LEU A 74 -10.49 4.26 -0.34
N ILE A 75 -10.13 4.84 0.79
CA ILE A 75 -9.79 4.10 2.01
C ILE A 75 -10.82 4.47 3.06
N TYR A 76 -11.50 3.47 3.61
CA TYR A 76 -12.53 3.66 4.63
C TYR A 76 -12.52 2.50 5.62
N ARG A 77 -12.33 2.78 6.92
CA ARG A 77 -12.24 1.78 7.99
C ARG A 77 -11.27 0.62 7.69
N GLY A 78 -10.13 0.95 7.08
CA GLY A 78 -9.14 -0.04 6.64
C GLY A 78 -9.56 -0.92 5.47
N LEU A 79 -10.68 -0.63 4.79
CA LEU A 79 -10.97 -1.17 3.46
C LEU A 79 -10.37 -0.26 2.40
N TYR A 80 -9.85 -0.87 1.33
CA TYR A 80 -9.23 -0.18 0.21
C TYR A 80 -9.92 -0.59 -1.08
N GLY A 81 -10.21 0.38 -1.94
CA GLY A 81 -10.61 0.15 -3.31
C GLY A 81 -10.07 1.25 -4.20
N ALA A 82 -9.54 0.91 -5.37
CA ALA A 82 -9.06 1.90 -6.31
C ALA A 82 -9.16 1.43 -7.76
N THR A 83 -9.07 2.38 -8.67
CA THR A 83 -8.92 2.13 -10.09
C THR A 83 -7.86 3.05 -10.66
N PHE A 84 -7.05 2.58 -11.59
CA PHE A 84 -5.96 3.35 -12.21
C PHE A 84 -5.72 2.84 -13.63
N LYS A 85 -5.13 3.67 -14.48
CA LYS A 85 -4.80 3.27 -15.84
C LYS A 85 -3.41 2.62 -15.83
N THR A 86 -3.32 1.45 -16.47
CA THR A 86 -2.08 0.70 -16.60
C THR A 86 -1.30 1.20 -17.82
N THR A 87 -0.01 0.89 -17.88
CA THR A 87 0.86 1.26 -19.01
C THR A 87 0.38 0.69 -20.35
N HIS A 88 -0.11 -0.56 -20.36
CA HIS A 88 -0.32 -1.33 -21.60
C HIS A 88 -1.78 -1.74 -21.84
N GLY A 89 -2.70 -1.41 -20.95
CA GLY A 89 -4.03 -2.01 -20.95
C GLY A 89 -5.16 -1.08 -20.56
N PRO A 90 -6.38 -1.65 -20.40
CA PRO A 90 -7.52 -0.94 -19.84
C PRO A 90 -7.27 -0.57 -18.37
N ARG A 91 -8.25 0.09 -17.77
CA ARG A 91 -8.21 0.47 -16.37
C ARG A 91 -8.13 -0.77 -15.48
N ALA A 92 -7.21 -0.78 -14.54
CA ALA A 92 -7.14 -1.78 -13.48
C ALA A 92 -8.07 -1.39 -12.33
N TYR A 93 -8.54 -2.40 -11.60
CA TYR A 93 -9.41 -2.26 -10.43
C TYR A 93 -8.84 -3.10 -9.30
N SER A 94 -8.63 -2.49 -8.14
CA SER A 94 -8.12 -3.16 -6.96
C SER A 94 -9.09 -3.03 -5.80
N LEU A 95 -9.16 -4.08 -4.98
CA LEU A 95 -9.88 -4.10 -3.71
C LEU A 95 -9.04 -4.81 -2.66
N GLY A 96 -9.20 -4.43 -1.39
CA GLY A 96 -8.45 -5.07 -0.32
C GLY A 96 -8.60 -4.39 1.02
N VAL A 97 -7.59 -4.59 1.85
CA VAL A 97 -7.49 -3.97 3.17
C VAL A 97 -6.23 -3.11 3.25
N GLU A 98 -6.33 -2.04 4.03
CA GLU A 98 -5.19 -1.26 4.51
C GLU A 98 -5.06 -1.46 6.03
N ARG A 99 -3.84 -1.78 6.45
CA ARG A 99 -3.49 -2.01 7.84
C ARG A 99 -2.31 -1.13 8.25
N THR A 100 -2.34 -0.70 9.49
CA THR A 100 -1.37 0.19 10.12
C THR A 100 -0.51 -0.62 11.08
N TRP A 101 0.81 -0.49 10.97
CA TRP A 101 1.76 -1.00 11.96
C TRP A 101 2.12 0.07 12.98
N ALA A 102 2.38 1.29 12.51
CA ALA A 102 2.73 2.41 13.35
C ALA A 102 2.17 3.70 12.75
N SER A 103 1.78 4.63 13.61
CA SER A 103 1.41 6.00 13.24
C SER A 103 1.90 6.97 14.29
N THR A 104 2.20 8.19 13.89
CA THR A 104 2.28 9.33 14.79
C THR A 104 0.90 10.00 14.82
N ASP A 105 0.56 10.72 15.89
CA ASP A 105 -0.65 11.57 15.92
C ASP A 105 -0.28 13.03 16.18
N GLU A 106 0.97 13.39 15.93
CA GLU A 106 1.49 14.73 16.19
C GLU A 106 0.96 15.73 15.16
N ALA A 107 0.45 16.86 15.65
CA ALA A 107 0.12 18.00 14.80
C ALA A 107 1.39 18.84 14.58
N PRO A 108 1.61 19.43 13.38
CA PRO A 108 0.68 19.52 12.26
C PRO A 108 0.83 18.40 11.20
N VAL A 109 1.83 17.52 11.34
CA VAL A 109 2.19 16.50 10.36
C VAL A 109 2.03 15.13 10.97
N MET A 110 1.15 14.33 10.37
CA MET A 110 0.96 12.95 10.79
C MET A 110 1.57 11.98 9.78
N GLY A 111 2.26 10.95 10.27
CA GLY A 111 2.83 9.88 9.46
C GLY A 111 2.27 8.51 9.85
N MET A 112 2.18 7.59 8.90
CA MET A 112 1.80 6.20 9.14
C MET A 112 2.61 5.26 8.26
N VAL A 113 2.99 4.12 8.84
CA VAL A 113 3.59 2.98 8.14
C VAL A 113 2.64 1.79 8.25
N GLY A 114 2.43 1.11 7.13
CA GLY A 114 1.51 -0.03 7.07
C GLY A 114 1.64 -0.82 5.78
N PHE A 115 0.59 -1.55 5.44
CA PHE A 115 0.50 -2.31 4.20
C PHE A 115 -0.91 -2.32 3.63
N ARG A 116 -1.00 -2.56 2.32
CA ARG A 116 -2.22 -2.96 1.63
C ARG A 116 -2.06 -4.36 1.10
N ALA A 117 -3.10 -5.17 1.25
CA ALA A 117 -3.18 -6.49 0.64
C ALA A 117 -4.57 -6.71 0.07
N GLY A 118 -4.65 -7.40 -1.05
CA GLY A 118 -5.92 -7.60 -1.73
C GLY A 118 -5.80 -8.22 -3.10
N LEU A 119 -6.78 -7.93 -3.94
CA LEU A 119 -6.92 -8.44 -5.29
C LEU A 119 -6.92 -7.29 -6.30
N VAL A 120 -6.33 -7.51 -7.46
CA VAL A 120 -6.34 -6.57 -8.58
C VAL A 120 -6.73 -7.27 -9.88
N TYR A 121 -7.60 -6.65 -10.64
CA TYR A 121 -8.06 -7.09 -11.96
C TYR A 121 -7.63 -6.06 -13.03
N GLY A 122 -7.37 -6.53 -14.25
CA GLY A 122 -7.05 -5.67 -15.40
C GLY A 122 -5.56 -5.61 -15.76
N TYR A 123 -4.75 -6.51 -15.20
CA TYR A 123 -3.42 -6.83 -15.72
C TYR A 123 -3.51 -7.99 -16.71
N ASP A 124 -2.68 -7.95 -17.74
CA ASP A 124 -2.57 -8.99 -18.76
C ASP A 124 -1.34 -9.90 -18.52
N GLU A 125 -1.17 -10.89 -19.39
CA GLU A 125 -0.08 -11.87 -19.42
C GLU A 125 1.34 -11.28 -19.32
N ARG A 126 1.50 -9.98 -19.59
CA ARG A 126 2.80 -9.28 -19.52
C ARG A 126 3.30 -9.09 -18.09
N LEU A 127 2.45 -9.26 -17.07
CA LEU A 127 2.87 -9.27 -15.66
C LEU A 127 3.48 -10.62 -15.24
N GLY A 128 3.46 -11.63 -16.12
CA GLY A 128 4.05 -12.95 -15.91
C GLY A 128 3.00 -14.08 -15.85
N TRP A 129 3.48 -15.32 -15.71
CA TRP A 129 2.70 -16.55 -15.79
C TRP A 129 1.46 -16.62 -14.88
N VAL A 130 1.43 -15.87 -13.77
CA VAL A 130 0.27 -15.82 -12.86
C VAL A 130 -0.90 -15.07 -13.50
N ALA A 131 -0.63 -14.04 -14.30
CA ALA A 131 -1.65 -13.27 -15.02
C ALA A 131 -2.23 -14.04 -16.23
N GLU A 132 -1.49 -15.02 -16.75
CA GLU A 132 -2.01 -15.97 -17.76
C GLU A 132 -3.05 -16.93 -17.14
N ALA A 133 -2.87 -17.32 -15.87
CA ALA A 133 -3.73 -18.29 -15.20
C ALA A 133 -5.01 -17.68 -14.63
N SER A 134 -5.00 -16.39 -14.25
CA SER A 134 -6.14 -15.72 -13.66
C SER A 134 -6.15 -14.23 -14.03
N PRO A 135 -7.31 -13.67 -14.42
CA PRO A 135 -7.44 -12.24 -14.66
C PRO A 135 -7.43 -11.42 -13.36
N VAL A 136 -7.46 -12.09 -12.20
CA VAL A 136 -7.39 -11.50 -10.87
C VAL A 136 -6.11 -11.95 -10.18
N LEU A 137 -5.32 -11.00 -9.73
CA LEU A 137 -4.03 -11.21 -9.08
C LEU A 137 -4.10 -10.77 -7.63
N ALA A 138 -3.53 -11.57 -6.73
CA ALA A 138 -3.29 -11.13 -5.37
C ALA A 138 -2.13 -10.13 -5.35
N PHE A 139 -2.23 -9.10 -4.51
CA PHE A 139 -1.15 -8.16 -4.27
C PHE A 139 -0.95 -7.93 -2.77
N ALA A 140 0.28 -7.57 -2.42
CA ALA A 140 0.65 -7.01 -1.12
C ALA A 140 1.68 -5.91 -1.36
N GLN A 141 1.50 -4.76 -0.73
CA GLN A 141 2.39 -3.61 -0.86
C GLN A 141 2.53 -2.88 0.48
N PRO A 142 3.75 -2.54 0.94
CA PRO A 142 3.91 -1.57 2.01
C PRO A 142 3.35 -0.20 1.60
N VAL A 143 2.88 0.55 2.60
CA VAL A 143 2.36 1.90 2.45
C VAL A 143 3.05 2.80 3.47
N LEU A 144 3.62 3.89 2.99
CA LEU A 144 3.93 5.07 3.79
C LEU A 144 2.87 6.12 3.50
N TYR A 145 2.35 6.72 4.56
CA TYR A 145 1.33 7.75 4.49
C TYR A 145 1.83 8.97 5.24
N ALA A 146 1.57 10.14 4.66
CA ALA A 146 1.79 11.42 5.31
C ALA A 146 0.54 12.30 5.15
N ARG A 147 0.26 13.10 6.17
CA ARG A 147 -0.85 14.04 6.20
C ARG A 147 -0.40 15.41 6.69
N VAL A 148 -0.88 16.45 6.00
CA VAL A 148 -0.81 17.85 6.44
C VAL A 148 -2.20 18.46 6.29
N GLY A 149 -2.86 18.73 7.42
CA GLY A 149 -4.27 19.16 7.42
C GLY A 149 -5.19 18.13 6.72
N PRO A 150 -6.00 18.53 5.73
CA PRO A 150 -6.87 17.61 5.00
C PRO A 150 -6.15 16.85 3.88
N PHE A 151 -4.95 17.30 3.47
CA PHE A 151 -4.22 16.71 2.36
C PHE A 151 -3.36 15.53 2.80
N THR A 152 -3.31 14.51 1.95
CA THR A 152 -2.53 13.30 2.20
C THR A 152 -1.66 12.95 1.01
N ALA A 153 -0.59 12.23 1.29
CA ALA A 153 0.24 11.56 0.30
C ALA A 153 0.48 10.13 0.72
N ASP A 154 0.28 9.19 -0.21
CA ASP A 154 0.51 7.78 0.01
C ASP A 154 1.62 7.33 -0.93
N MET A 155 2.71 6.82 -0.39
CA MET A 155 3.76 6.15 -1.14
C MET A 155 3.61 4.64 -0.95
N THR A 156 3.53 3.90 -2.05
CA THR A 156 3.46 2.45 -2.03
C THR A 156 4.54 1.83 -2.90
N TYR A 157 4.90 0.59 -2.59
CA TYR A 157 5.90 -0.15 -3.36
C TYR A 157 5.36 -1.53 -3.71
N THR A 158 5.38 -1.87 -4.99
CA THR A 158 4.99 -3.19 -5.49
C THR A 158 6.10 -3.72 -6.39
N TRP A 159 6.90 -4.65 -5.87
CA TRP A 159 7.99 -5.35 -6.56
C TRP A 159 9.10 -4.48 -7.17
N VAL A 160 8.87 -3.82 -8.30
CA VAL A 160 9.83 -2.88 -8.91
C VAL A 160 9.25 -1.49 -9.09
N VAL A 161 8.02 -1.26 -8.65
CA VAL A 161 7.31 0.00 -8.86
C VAL A 161 7.12 0.71 -7.54
N VAL A 162 7.61 1.94 -7.43
CA VAL A 162 7.22 2.88 -6.38
C VAL A 162 6.15 3.78 -6.94
N SER A 163 5.05 3.92 -6.23
CA SER A 163 3.91 4.77 -6.59
C SER A 163 3.67 5.81 -5.54
N VAL A 164 3.35 7.04 -5.95
CA VAL A 164 2.86 8.10 -5.07
C VAL A 164 1.45 8.48 -5.52
N THR A 165 0.53 8.64 -4.57
CA THR A 165 -0.83 9.14 -4.81
C THR A 165 -1.12 10.29 -3.85
N ALA A 166 -1.93 11.25 -4.29
CA ALA A 166 -2.42 12.34 -3.45
C ALA A 166 -3.78 11.93 -2.85
N GLY A 167 -4.20 12.60 -1.78
CA GLY A 167 -5.52 12.35 -1.20
C GLY A 167 -6.09 13.46 -0.34
N LEU A 168 -7.37 13.30 0.00
CA LEU A 168 -8.14 14.18 0.87
C LEU A 168 -8.81 13.35 1.96
N ARG A 169 -8.57 13.73 3.21
CA ARG A 169 -9.21 13.15 4.38
C ARG A 169 -10.67 13.62 4.51
N PHE A 170 -11.52 12.76 5.06
CA PHE A 170 -12.88 13.06 5.50
C PHE A 170 -13.23 12.30 6.78
#